data_AF-A0A9D8IEK0-F1
#
_entry.id   AF-A0A9D8IEK0-F1
#
_cell.length_a   1.000
_cell.length_b   1.000
_cell.length_c   1.000
_cell.angle_alpha   90.00
_cell.angle_beta   90.00
_cell.angle_gamma   90.00
#
_symmetry.space_group_name_H-M   'P 1'
#
loop_
_entity.id
_entity.type
_entity.pdbx_description
1 polymer ?
#
loop_
_entity_poly.entity_id
_entity_poly.type
_entity_poly.pdbx_seq_one_letter_code
_entity_poly.pdbx_strand_id
1 'polypeptide(L)'
;MSKIIRILRVPDSVAELMRNMHPHLKKKIKASLQSIISDPYLGKALKDELAGLRSFRVSRFRIIYRISDEKLIETVVIGPRERIYEDTLRLLKKNEDIGDAGNQNKHTSNS
;
A
#
# COMPACT_ATOMS: atom_id res chain seq x y z
N MET A 1 4.63 6.21 -28.34
CA MET A 1 4.96 5.52 -27.08
C MET A 1 3.76 4.70 -26.60
N SER A 2 3.97 3.42 -26.31
CA SER A 2 2.95 2.53 -25.75
C SER A 2 2.58 2.99 -24.34
N LYS A 3 1.28 3.17 -24.05
CA LYS A 3 0.78 3.56 -22.73
C LYS A 3 0.92 2.36 -21.78
N ILE A 4 1.82 2.43 -20.81
CA ILE A 4 1.92 1.42 -19.75
C ILE A 4 0.66 1.53 -18.87
N ILE A 5 -0.13 0.47 -18.83
CA ILE A 5 -1.28 0.37 -17.92
C ILE A 5 -0.78 -0.22 -16.61
N ARG A 6 -0.90 0.55 -15.51
CA ARG A 6 -0.64 0.06 -14.16
C ARG A 6 -1.94 -0.12 -13.39
N ILE A 7 -2.03 -1.19 -12.61
CA ILE A 7 -3.16 -1.49 -11.74
C ILE A 7 -2.82 -0.98 -10.34
N LEU A 8 -3.73 -0.21 -9.75
CA LEU A 8 -3.66 0.21 -8.36
C LEU A 8 -4.61 -0.66 -7.53
N ARG A 9 -4.07 -1.48 -6.64
CA ARG A 9 -4.89 -2.15 -5.61
C ARG A 9 -5.04 -1.23 -4.41
N VAL A 10 -6.29 -1.05 -3.99
CA VAL A 10 -6.66 -0.23 -2.83
C VAL A 10 -7.44 -1.13 -1.87
N PRO A 11 -6.92 -1.40 -0.66
CA PRO A 11 -7.63 -2.14 0.36
C PRO A 11 -8.96 -1.46 0.74
N ASP A 12 -9.97 -2.25 1.12
CA ASP A 12 -11.28 -1.72 1.49
C ASP A 12 -11.21 -0.72 2.65
N SER A 13 -10.31 -0.96 3.61
CA SER A 13 -10.05 -0.02 4.71
C SER A 13 -9.58 1.35 4.23
N VAL A 14 -8.76 1.40 3.18
CA VAL A 14 -8.30 2.64 2.55
C VAL A 14 -9.43 3.28 1.75
N ALA A 15 -10.22 2.49 1.02
CA ALA A 15 -11.38 2.99 0.28
C ALA A 15 -12.43 3.61 1.21
N GLU A 16 -12.67 2.99 2.37
CA GLU A 16 -13.56 3.49 3.41
C GLU A 16 -13.05 4.77 4.06
N LEU A 17 -11.77 4.84 4.42
CA LEU A 17 -11.15 6.08 4.89
C LEU A 17 -11.32 7.22 3.89
N MET A 18 -11.14 6.95 2.59
CA MET A 18 -11.33 7.94 1.53
C MET A 18 -12.80 8.36 1.33
N ARG A 19 -13.78 7.53 1.72
CA ARG A 19 -15.20 7.89 1.66
C ARG A 19 -15.54 8.98 2.67
N ASN A 20 -14.99 8.91 3.88
CA ASN A 20 -15.27 9.83 4.99
C ASN A 20 -14.36 11.07 5.03
N MET A 21 -13.47 11.21 4.06
CA MET A 21 -12.48 12.29 4.02
C MET A 21 -13.07 13.60 3.46
N HIS A 22 -12.63 14.74 4.02
CA HIS A 22 -13.00 16.05 3.51
C HIS A 22 -12.73 16.18 1.99
N PRO A 23 -13.66 16.73 1.18
CA PRO A 23 -13.58 16.69 -0.28
C PRO A 23 -12.25 17.21 -0.87
N HIS A 24 -11.72 18.28 -0.28
CA HIS A 24 -10.45 18.87 -0.71
C HIS A 24 -9.25 17.92 -0.51
N LEU A 25 -9.20 17.23 0.62
CA LEU A 25 -8.13 16.26 0.89
C LEU A 25 -8.30 15.03 0.00
N LYS A 26 -9.54 14.55 -0.18
CA LYS A 26 -9.85 13.45 -1.10
C LYS A 26 -9.40 13.74 -2.53
N LYS A 27 -9.60 14.97 -3.02
CA LYS A 27 -9.13 15.42 -4.33
C LYS A 27 -7.60 15.37 -4.43
N LYS A 28 -6.89 15.84 -3.40
CA LYS A 28 -5.42 15.77 -3.33
C LYS A 28 -4.91 14.33 -3.36
N ILE A 29 -5.50 13.44 -2.55
CA ILE A 29 -5.15 12.02 -2.52
C ILE A 29 -5.34 11.38 -3.90
N LYS A 30 -6.49 11.60 -4.55
CA LYS A 30 -6.75 11.06 -5.90
C LYS A 30 -5.71 11.53 -6.92
N ALA A 31 -5.37 12.83 -6.92
CA ALA A 31 -4.36 13.37 -7.81
C ALA A 31 -2.98 12.74 -7.55
N SER A 32 -2.60 12.57 -6.29
CA SER A 32 -1.34 11.91 -5.91
C SER A 32 -1.30 10.43 -6.33
N LEU A 33 -2.41 9.70 -6.23
CA LEU A 33 -2.49 8.32 -6.73
C LEU A 33 -2.28 8.25 -8.25
N GLN A 34 -2.80 9.21 -9.02
CA GLN A 34 -2.54 9.30 -10.47
C GLN A 34 -1.07 9.59 -10.78
N SER A 35 -0.43 10.44 -9.97
CA SER A 35 1.02 10.67 -10.08
C SER A 35 1.83 9.40 -9.81
N ILE A 36 1.47 8.64 -8.77
CA ILE A 36 2.12 7.36 -8.43
C ILE A 36 1.90 6.31 -9.54
N ILE A 37 0.70 6.25 -10.13
CA ILE A 37 0.42 5.37 -11.28
C ILE A 37 1.28 5.74 -12.48
N SER A 38 1.58 7.02 -12.68
CA SER A 38 2.39 7.51 -13.80
C SER A 38 3.89 7.30 -13.57
N ASP A 39 4.37 7.58 -12.36
CA ASP A 39 5.73 7.30 -11.91
C ASP A 39 5.72 6.73 -10.47
N PRO A 40 5.87 5.40 -10.31
CA PRO A 40 5.82 4.73 -9.01
C PRO A 40 7.03 5.05 -8.14
N TYR A 41 8.09 5.64 -8.70
CA TYR A 41 9.34 5.91 -7.99
C TYR A 41 9.36 7.28 -7.32
N LEU A 42 8.32 8.11 -7.49
CA LEU A 42 8.20 9.44 -6.86
C LEU A 42 8.17 9.41 -5.32
N GLY A 43 7.68 8.32 -4.72
CA GLY A 43 7.69 8.14 -3.27
C GLY A 43 9.08 7.80 -2.75
N LYS A 44 9.42 8.28 -1.55
CA LYS A 44 10.70 7.93 -0.91
C LYS A 44 10.69 6.46 -0.50
N ALA A 45 11.75 5.72 -0.84
CA ALA A 45 11.95 4.37 -0.33
C ALA A 45 12.10 4.41 1.20
N LEU A 46 11.39 3.52 1.88
CA LEU A 46 11.51 3.30 3.31
C LEU A 46 12.62 2.29 3.60
N LYS A 47 13.04 2.23 4.86
CA LYS A 47 14.15 1.41 5.36
C LYS A 47 13.69 0.53 6.52
N ASP A 48 14.61 -0.29 7.01
CA ASP A 48 14.43 -1.15 8.19
C ASP A 48 13.22 -2.07 8.03
N GLU A 49 12.36 -2.18 9.05
CA GLU A 49 11.14 -3.00 9.03
C GLU A 49 10.13 -2.63 7.92
N LEU A 50 10.31 -1.47 7.27
CA LEU A 50 9.48 -0.99 6.17
C LEU A 50 10.21 -1.03 4.82
N ALA A 51 11.37 -1.69 4.75
CA ALA A 51 12.09 -1.90 3.49
C ALA A 51 11.17 -2.57 2.44
N GLY A 52 11.32 -2.15 1.18
CA GLY A 52 10.43 -2.57 0.09
C GLY A 52 9.15 -1.73 -0.06
N LEU A 53 8.83 -0.87 0.91
CA LEU A 53 7.75 0.11 0.81
C LEU A 53 8.26 1.49 0.36
N ARG A 54 7.32 2.29 -0.15
CA ARG A 54 7.51 3.69 -0.54
C ARG A 54 6.49 4.60 0.14
N SER A 55 6.92 5.81 0.47
CA SER A 55 6.12 6.86 1.09
C SER A 55 6.02 8.09 0.19
N PHE A 56 4.80 8.41 -0.25
CA PHE A 56 4.51 9.64 -0.99
C PHE A 56 3.80 10.66 -0.09
N ARG A 57 4.25 11.92 -0.06
CA ARG A 57 3.68 12.98 0.79
C ARG A 57 2.49 13.65 0.12
N VAL A 58 1.38 13.78 0.84
CA VAL A 58 0.19 14.53 0.42
C VAL A 58 -0.22 15.49 1.53
N SER A 59 0.24 16.75 1.46
CA SER A 59 0.04 17.71 2.55
C SER A 59 0.55 17.14 3.89
N ARG A 60 -0.30 17.03 4.92
CA ARG A 60 0.02 16.43 6.23
C ARG A 60 -0.08 14.89 6.26
N PHE A 61 -0.52 14.27 5.16
CA PHE A 61 -0.74 12.84 5.02
C PHE A 61 0.40 12.15 4.23
N ARG A 62 0.47 10.83 4.33
CA ARG A 62 1.26 9.97 3.44
C ARG A 62 0.38 8.91 2.81
N ILE A 63 0.83 8.48 1.63
CA ILE A 63 0.41 7.26 0.97
C ILE A 63 1.58 6.30 1.05
N ILE A 64 1.40 5.17 1.72
CA ILE A 64 2.35 4.08 1.77
C ILE A 64 1.93 3.03 0.74
N TYR A 65 2.87 2.61 -0.11
CA TYR A 65 2.60 1.66 -1.18
C TYR A 65 3.85 0.81 -1.47
N ARG A 66 3.65 -0.31 -2.15
CA ARG A 66 4.74 -1.13 -2.71
C ARG A 66 4.60 -1.26 -4.22
N ILE A 67 5.74 -1.45 -4.87
CA ILE A 67 5.82 -1.82 -6.28
C ILE A 67 6.08 -3.33 -6.29
N SER A 68 5.09 -4.13 -6.64
CA SER A 68 5.22 -5.59 -6.63
C SER A 68 5.72 -6.14 -7.97
N ASP A 69 5.44 -5.43 -9.07
CA ASP A 69 5.91 -5.70 -10.43
C ASP A 69 5.82 -4.40 -11.26
N GLU A 70 6.37 -4.35 -12.48
CA GLU A 70 6.40 -3.15 -13.35
C GLU A 70 5.03 -2.50 -13.58
N LYS A 71 3.95 -3.30 -13.43
CA LYS A 71 2.56 -2.92 -13.69
C LYS A 71 1.67 -2.88 -12.45
N LEU A 72 2.11 -3.36 -11.29
CA LEU A 72 1.25 -3.49 -10.11
C LEU A 72 1.75 -2.63 -8.95
N ILE A 73 0.89 -1.71 -8.53
CA ILE A 73 1.10 -0.85 -7.37
C ILE A 73 0.07 -1.24 -6.32
N GLU A 74 0.53 -1.60 -5.14
CA GLU A 74 -0.35 -1.94 -4.03
C GLU A 74 -0.28 -0.84 -2.99
N THR A 75 -1.41 -0.16 -2.78
CA THR A 75 -1.54 0.81 -1.70
C THR A 75 -1.67 0.05 -0.39
N VAL A 76 -0.81 0.34 0.57
CA VAL A 76 -0.81 -0.31 1.87
C VAL A 76 -1.65 0.51 2.84
N VAL A 77 -1.38 1.82 2.97
CA VAL A 77 -2.08 2.71 3.93
C VAL A 77 -2.09 4.16 3.46
N ILE A 78 -3.14 4.90 3.82
CA ILE A 78 -3.19 6.37 3.74
C ILE A 78 -3.48 6.93 5.14
N GLY A 79 -2.78 8.00 5.56
CA GLY A 79 -2.91 8.48 6.93
C GLY A 79 -1.95 9.60 7.33
N PRO A 80 -2.13 10.19 8.53
CA PRO A 80 -1.32 11.31 9.02
C PRO A 80 0.12 10.89 9.33
N ARG A 81 1.09 11.80 9.14
CA ARG A 81 2.53 11.53 9.35
C ARG A 81 2.86 10.92 10.71
N GLU A 82 2.15 11.35 11.74
CA GLU A 82 2.43 11.00 13.14
C GLU A 82 2.14 9.53 13.45
N ARG A 83 1.19 8.89 12.75
CA ARG A 83 0.74 7.51 13.07
C ARG A 83 0.99 6.50 11.96
N ILE A 84 1.17 6.97 10.73
CA ILE A 84 1.15 6.08 9.56
C ILE A 84 2.22 4.98 9.57
N TYR A 85 3.39 5.20 10.17
CA TYR A 85 4.43 4.17 10.21
C TYR A 85 4.08 3.05 11.20
N GLU A 86 3.61 3.40 12.39
CA GLU A 86 3.12 2.42 13.36
C GLU A 86 1.92 1.63 12.81
N ASP A 87 0.96 2.34 12.19
CA ASP A 87 -0.22 1.70 11.62
C ASP A 87 0.16 0.74 10.48
N THR A 88 1.17 1.11 9.67
CA THR A 88 1.70 0.23 8.63
C THR A 88 2.34 -1.02 9.24
N LEU A 89 3.19 -0.88 10.26
CA LEU A 89 3.82 -2.02 10.94
C LEU A 89 2.77 -2.95 11.56
N ARG A 90 1.74 -2.41 12.22
CA ARG A 90 0.65 -3.21 12.80
C ARG A 90 -0.11 -4.00 11.73
N LEU A 91 -0.36 -3.40 10.57
CA LEU A 91 -1.03 -4.06 9.46
C LEU A 91 -0.18 -5.14 8.81
N LEU A 92 1.14 -4.92 8.68
CA LEU A 92 2.05 -5.95 8.16
C LEU A 92 2.08 -7.17 9.08
N LYS A 93 2.27 -6.96 10.39
CA LYS A 93 2.23 -8.04 11.40
C LYS A 93 0.94 -8.84 11.35
N LYS A 94 -0.22 -8.15 11.30
CA LYS A 94 -1.52 -8.82 11.20
C LYS A 94 -1.68 -9.67 9.93
N ASN A 95 -1.07 -9.26 8.81
CA ASN A 95 -1.12 -10.04 7.57
C ASN A 95 -0.13 -11.22 7.59
N GLU A 96 1.00 -11.09 8.28
CA GLU A 96 1.93 -12.20 8.53
C GLU A 96 1.28 -13.28 9.41
N ASP A 97 0.57 -12.89 10.48
CA ASP A 97 -0.13 -13.81 11.38
C ASP A 97 -1.24 -14.64 10.70
N ILE A 98 -1.82 -14.13 9.60
CA ILE A 98 -2.84 -14.84 8.81
C ILE A 98 -2.20 -15.82 7.81
N GLY A 99 -0.94 -15.59 7.42
CA GLY A 99 -0.19 -16.42 6.48
C GLY A 99 0.28 -17.76 7.04
N ASP A 100 0.45 -17.88 8.36
CA ASP A 100 0.95 -19.09 9.00
C ASP A 100 -0.14 -20.11 9.40
N ALA A 101 -1.42 -19.73 9.35
CA ALA A 101 -2.54 -20.65 9.60
C ALA A 101 -2.91 -21.52 8.38
N GLY A 102 -2.27 -21.31 7.21
CA GLY A 102 -2.67 -21.88 5.93
C GLY A 102 -1.82 -23.02 5.36
N ASN A 103 -0.72 -23.42 6.00
CA ASN A 103 0.17 -24.46 5.46
C ASN A 103 0.48 -25.60 6.45
N GLN A 104 -0.57 -26.29 6.88
CA GLN A 104 -0.46 -27.66 7.40
C GLN A 104 -1.51 -28.52 6.72
N ASN A 105 -1.21 -29.01 5.52
CA ASN A 105 -1.76 -30.24 4.92
C ASN A 105 -1.23 -30.34 3.50
N LYS A 106 -0.08 -31.00 3.28
CA LYS A 106 0.20 -32.00 2.22
C LYS A 106 1.62 -32.58 2.41
N HIS A 107 1.83 -33.32 3.50
CA HIS A 107 2.79 -34.42 3.48
C HIS A 107 2.32 -35.51 4.43
N THR A 108 1.34 -36.27 3.96
CA THR A 108 1.10 -37.64 4.41
C THR A 108 1.04 -38.50 3.15
N SER A 109 2.12 -39.24 2.94
CA SER A 109 2.16 -40.65 2.55
C SER A 109 1.10 -41.16 1.56
N ASN A 110 1.58 -41.60 0.40
CA ASN A 110 1.35 -42.94 -0.16
C ASN A 110 2.52 -43.16 -1.13
N SER A 111 3.44 -44.08 -0.84
CA SER A 111 3.32 -45.54 -1.07
C SER A 111 3.16 -45.83 -2.56
#